data_AF-A0A2P2JVV9-F1
#
_entry.id   AF-A0A2P2JVV9-F1
#
_cell.length_a   1.000
_cell.length_b   1.000
_cell.length_c   1.000
_cell.angle_alpha   90.00
_cell.angle_beta   90.00
_cell.angle_gamma   90.00
#
_symmetry.space_group_name_H-M   'P 1'
#
loop_
_entity.id
_entity.type
_entity.pdbx_description
1 polymer ?
#
loop_
_entity_poly.entity_id
_entity_poly.type
_entity_poly.pdbx_seq_one_letter_code
_entity_poly.pdbx_strand_id
1 'polypeptide(L)'
;MLIGADPSHVGDRCIRVTIHHCFFDGTRQRQPRLRYGRVHLYNNYTKNWGIYAVCASVEAQIYSQCNIYEAGQKKKTFEYYTEKAADREEARSGLIRSEGDVFLNGAQACLLTGVGKEWVFHPSEYYPTWTYEAPSDSLKEILQICTGWQPLRRPAEMI
;
A
#
# COMPACT_ATOMS: atom_id res chain seq x y z
N MET A 1 -1.62 0.74 -10.08
CA MET A 1 -2.63 1.63 -9.49
C MET A 1 -2.02 2.98 -9.11
N LEU A 2 -2.55 4.08 -9.65
CA LEU A 2 -2.13 5.44 -9.30
C LEU A 2 -3.25 6.12 -8.50
N ILE A 3 -2.91 6.70 -7.35
CA ILE A 3 -3.83 7.47 -6.50
C ILE A 3 -3.23 8.87 -6.34
N GLY A 4 -3.96 9.88 -6.80
CA GLY A 4 -3.45 11.25 -6.95
C GLY A 4 -2.64 11.42 -8.24
N ALA A 5 -3.25 12.03 -9.26
CA ALA A 5 -2.72 12.04 -10.62
C ALA A 5 -1.60 13.06 -10.83
N ASP A 6 -1.69 14.22 -10.18
CA ASP A 6 -0.86 15.39 -10.43
C ASP A 6 -0.34 15.97 -9.10
N PRO A 7 0.98 16.19 -8.93
CA PRO A 7 1.52 16.82 -7.73
C PRO A 7 1.08 18.27 -7.54
N SER A 8 0.47 18.94 -8.53
CA SER A 8 -0.12 20.27 -8.35
C SER A 8 -1.55 20.25 -7.80
N HIS A 9 -2.23 19.10 -7.80
CA HIS A 9 -3.62 18.97 -7.34
C HIS A 9 -3.70 18.79 -5.82
N VAL A 10 -3.42 19.88 -5.09
CA VAL A 10 -3.33 19.93 -3.62
C VAL A 10 -4.61 19.53 -2.87
N GLY A 11 -5.76 19.52 -3.57
CA GLY A 11 -7.04 19.03 -3.04
C GLY A 11 -7.05 17.53 -2.72
N ASP A 12 -6.14 16.74 -3.30
CA ASP A 12 -6.06 15.28 -3.15
C ASP A 12 -5.68 14.82 -1.73
N ARG A 13 -5.32 15.75 -0.82
CA ARG A 13 -5.07 15.46 0.62
C ARG A 13 -6.28 14.89 1.35
N CYS A 14 -7.48 15.06 0.79
CA CYS A 14 -8.71 14.49 1.33
C CYS A 14 -8.89 13.00 0.98
N ILE A 15 -8.14 12.47 0.02
CA ILE A 15 -8.25 11.09 -0.43
C ILE A 15 -7.92 10.14 0.71
N ARG A 16 -8.80 9.15 0.90
CA ARG A 16 -8.67 8.06 1.86
C ARG A 16 -9.06 6.77 1.16
N VAL A 17 -8.17 5.79 1.14
CA VAL A 17 -8.38 4.52 0.44
C VAL A 17 -7.91 3.37 1.32
N THR A 18 -8.69 2.30 1.36
CA THR A 18 -8.28 1.04 1.96
C THR A 18 -8.11 0.01 0.85
N ILE A 19 -6.97 -0.68 0.82
CA ILE A 19 -6.69 -1.77 -0.11
C ILE A 19 -6.37 -2.98 0.74
N HIS A 20 -7.19 -4.02 0.64
CA HIS A 20 -7.00 -5.21 1.43
C HIS A 20 -7.36 -6.48 0.69
N HIS A 21 -6.74 -7.58 1.11
CA HIS A 21 -7.01 -8.91 0.60
C HIS A 21 -6.93 -8.98 -0.94
N CYS A 22 -6.02 -8.23 -1.55
CA CYS A 22 -5.75 -8.27 -2.99
C CYS A 22 -4.50 -9.11 -3.26
N PHE A 23 -4.47 -9.78 -4.42
CA PHE A 23 -3.28 -10.46 -4.94
C PHE A 23 -2.75 -9.71 -6.17
N PHE A 24 -1.51 -9.24 -6.10
CA PHE A 24 -0.82 -8.55 -7.18
C PHE A 24 0.37 -9.40 -7.63
N ASP A 25 0.29 -10.03 -8.80
CA ASP A 25 1.35 -10.90 -9.34
C ASP A 25 1.85 -10.42 -10.71
N GLY A 26 3.17 -10.37 -10.89
CA GLY A 26 3.83 -10.02 -12.16
C GLY A 26 3.64 -8.58 -12.63
N THR A 27 2.96 -7.76 -11.82
CA THR A 27 2.69 -6.36 -12.13
C THR A 27 3.96 -5.51 -12.08
N ARG A 28 4.17 -4.61 -13.07
CA ARG A 28 5.44 -3.89 -13.19
C ARG A 28 5.75 -2.97 -12.00
N GLN A 29 4.76 -2.23 -11.47
CA GLN A 29 4.90 -1.29 -10.35
C GLN A 29 3.56 -0.66 -9.94
N ARG A 30 3.56 0.08 -8.81
CA ARG A 30 2.47 0.93 -8.30
C ARG A 30 1.32 0.13 -7.64
N GLN A 31 1.60 -0.51 -6.51
CA GLN A 31 0.65 -1.26 -5.69
C GLN A 31 0.47 -0.66 -4.29
N PRO A 32 0.08 0.63 -4.10
CA PRO A 32 -0.12 1.70 -5.10
C PRO A 32 1.13 2.59 -5.30
N ARG A 33 1.03 3.54 -6.22
CA ARG A 33 1.73 4.83 -6.10
C ARG A 33 0.73 5.88 -5.61
N LEU A 34 1.04 6.54 -4.50
CA LEU A 34 0.18 7.52 -3.84
C LEU A 34 0.81 8.91 -3.85
N ARG A 35 -0.02 9.94 -4.07
CA ARG A 35 0.24 11.35 -3.74
C ARG A 35 -0.82 11.84 -2.77
N TYR A 36 -0.40 12.67 -1.81
CA TYR A 36 -1.21 13.40 -0.82
C TYR A 36 -2.08 12.59 0.14
N GLY A 37 -2.88 11.67 -0.39
CA GLY A 37 -3.89 10.95 0.36
C GLY A 37 -3.31 10.00 1.42
N ARG A 38 -4.25 9.32 2.06
CA ARG A 38 -3.99 8.30 3.07
C ARG A 38 -4.41 6.94 2.55
N VAL A 39 -3.52 5.96 2.66
CA VAL A 39 -3.81 4.59 2.26
C VAL A 39 -3.55 3.62 3.41
N HIS A 40 -4.55 2.83 3.79
CA HIS A 40 -4.35 1.63 4.61
C HIS A 40 -4.23 0.42 3.69
N LEU A 41 -3.06 -0.20 3.71
CA LEU A 41 -2.73 -1.42 2.96
C LEU A 41 -2.68 -2.56 3.96
N TYR A 42 -3.58 -3.55 3.89
CA TYR A 42 -3.46 -4.71 4.77
C TYR A 42 -3.84 -6.05 4.17
N ASN A 43 -3.18 -7.12 4.63
CA ASN A 43 -3.41 -8.50 4.16
C ASN A 43 -3.39 -8.63 2.63
N ASN A 44 -2.60 -7.83 1.92
CA ASN A 44 -2.39 -8.01 0.48
C ASN A 44 -1.18 -8.91 0.25
N TYR A 45 -1.22 -9.68 -0.83
CA TYR A 45 -0.08 -10.45 -1.30
C TYR A 45 0.43 -9.82 -2.60
N THR A 46 1.65 -9.29 -2.56
CA THR A 46 2.31 -8.70 -3.74
C THR A 46 3.53 -9.52 -4.10
N LYS A 47 3.58 -10.00 -5.35
CA LYS A 47 4.60 -10.90 -5.86
C LYS A 47 5.16 -10.42 -7.20
N ASN A 48 6.44 -10.67 -7.45
CA ASN A 48 7.07 -10.56 -8.76
C ASN A 48 6.96 -9.16 -9.42
N TRP A 49 7.11 -8.09 -8.64
CA TRP A 49 7.08 -6.74 -9.22
C TRP A 49 8.31 -6.44 -10.08
N GLY A 50 8.11 -5.61 -11.11
CA GLY A 50 9.14 -5.31 -12.12
C GLY A 50 10.08 -4.15 -11.79
N ILE A 51 9.71 -3.24 -10.87
CA ILE A 51 10.52 -2.07 -10.48
C ILE A 51 10.46 -1.86 -8.96
N TYR A 52 9.28 -1.52 -8.44
CA TYR A 52 8.95 -1.43 -7.00
C TYR A 52 7.51 -1.90 -6.77
N ALA A 53 7.13 -2.22 -5.53
CA ALA A 53 5.74 -2.51 -5.18
C ALA A 53 4.99 -1.22 -4.82
N VAL A 54 5.25 -0.65 -3.64
CA VAL A 54 4.54 0.53 -3.12
C VAL A 54 5.38 1.78 -3.31
N CYS A 55 4.76 2.90 -3.67
CA CYS A 55 5.44 4.19 -3.73
C CYS A 55 4.69 5.30 -2.99
N ALA A 56 5.39 5.95 -2.07
CA ALA A 56 4.94 7.18 -1.42
C ALA A 56 5.58 8.39 -2.11
N SER A 57 4.77 9.10 -2.90
CA SER A 57 5.17 10.37 -3.52
C SER A 57 4.74 11.56 -2.64
N VAL A 58 4.74 12.80 -3.16
CA VAL A 58 4.47 14.03 -2.38
C VAL A 58 3.36 13.88 -1.35
N GLU A 59 3.71 14.09 -0.07
CA GLU A 59 2.79 14.12 1.08
C GLU A 59 1.94 12.86 1.31
N ALA A 60 2.21 11.78 0.59
CA ALA A 60 1.51 10.52 0.76
C ALA A 60 1.72 9.96 2.16
N GLN A 61 0.68 9.35 2.73
CA GLN A 61 0.78 8.59 3.98
C GLN A 61 0.26 7.18 3.75
N ILE A 62 1.11 6.18 3.94
CA ILE A 62 0.75 4.78 3.73
C ILE A 62 0.99 4.00 5.01
N TYR A 63 -0.08 3.40 5.54
CA TYR A 63 -0.03 2.44 6.62
C TYR A 63 -0.09 1.03 6.02
N SER A 64 1.06 0.37 5.92
CA SER A 64 1.21 -1.02 5.44
C SER A 64 1.20 -1.96 6.64
N GLN A 65 0.21 -2.85 6.71
CA GLN A 65 -0.01 -3.73 7.85
C GLN A 65 -0.23 -5.19 7.43
N CYS A 66 0.57 -6.12 7.95
CA CYS A 66 0.38 -7.55 7.72
C CYS A 66 0.26 -7.95 6.23
N ASN A 67 0.94 -7.24 5.33
CA ASN A 67 1.05 -7.62 3.92
C ASN A 67 2.20 -8.62 3.71
N ILE A 68 2.10 -9.37 2.63
CA ILE A 68 3.14 -10.29 2.17
C ILE A 68 3.78 -9.71 0.90
N TYR A 69 5.07 -9.40 0.96
CA TYR A 69 5.85 -8.91 -0.17
C TYR A 69 6.86 -9.98 -0.59
N GLU A 70 6.63 -10.65 -1.71
CA GLU A 70 7.51 -11.69 -2.22
C GLU A 70 8.22 -11.24 -3.50
N ALA A 71 9.50 -10.89 -3.36
CA ALA A 71 10.27 -10.34 -4.46
C ALA A 71 10.58 -11.38 -5.55
N GLY A 72 10.45 -10.95 -6.81
CA GLY A 72 10.97 -11.66 -7.98
C GLY A 72 12.43 -11.26 -8.24
N GLN A 73 12.75 -10.86 -9.47
CA GLN A 73 14.09 -10.36 -9.80
C GLN A 73 14.43 -9.03 -9.11
N LYS A 74 13.47 -8.09 -9.05
CA LYS A 74 13.65 -6.83 -8.33
C LYS A 74 13.29 -6.98 -6.87
N LYS A 75 14.09 -6.36 -6.01
CA LYS A 75 14.02 -6.51 -4.55
C LYS A 75 13.45 -5.28 -3.84
N LYS A 76 13.46 -4.10 -4.46
CA LYS A 76 12.97 -2.86 -3.84
C LYS A 76 11.46 -2.94 -3.64
N THR A 77 10.99 -2.95 -2.40
CA THR A 77 9.55 -3.04 -2.08
C THR A 77 8.92 -1.67 -2.03
N PHE A 78 9.52 -0.76 -1.25
CA PHE A 78 9.04 0.61 -1.10
C PHE A 78 9.93 1.59 -1.85
N GLU A 79 9.28 2.55 -2.51
CA GLU A 79 9.93 3.61 -3.28
C GLU A 79 9.39 4.97 -2.85
N TYR A 80 10.24 5.99 -2.90
CA TYR A 80 9.88 7.35 -2.50
C TYR A 80 10.21 8.30 -3.64
N TYR A 81 9.20 9.05 -4.09
CA TYR A 81 9.40 10.08 -5.11
C TYR A 81 9.18 11.47 -4.51
N THR A 82 10.24 12.26 -4.55
CA THR A 82 10.21 13.67 -4.14
C THR A 82 9.58 14.49 -5.27
N GLU A 83 8.44 15.11 -4.99
CA GLU A 83 7.74 15.99 -5.93
C GLU A 83 7.38 17.30 -5.20
N LYS A 84 7.20 18.40 -5.94
CA LYS A 84 6.84 19.71 -5.38
C LYS A 84 5.32 19.90 -5.43
N ALA A 85 4.71 20.13 -4.27
CA ALA A 85 3.32 20.53 -4.17
C ALA A 85 3.13 21.97 -4.65
N ALA A 86 1.98 22.29 -5.26
CA ALA A 86 1.73 23.65 -5.78
C ALA A 86 1.66 24.73 -4.67
N ASP A 87 1.31 24.33 -3.44
CA ASP A 87 1.16 25.20 -2.27
C ASP A 87 2.34 25.09 -1.28
N ARG A 88 3.45 24.47 -1.68
CA ARG A 88 4.67 24.33 -0.86
C ARG A 88 5.87 24.83 -1.62
N GLU A 89 6.83 25.42 -0.91
CA GLU A 89 8.09 25.86 -1.51
C GLU A 89 9.05 24.70 -1.77
N GLU A 90 9.09 23.76 -0.83
CA GLU A 90 10.00 22.61 -0.86
C GLU A 90 9.33 21.37 -1.44
N ALA A 91 10.10 20.62 -2.23
CA ALA A 91 9.70 19.32 -2.69
C ALA A 91 9.90 18.28 -1.58
N ARG A 92 8.94 17.37 -1.42
CA ARG A 92 9.02 16.29 -0.44
C ARG A 92 8.44 15.00 -0.97
N SER A 93 8.89 13.88 -0.42
CA SER A 93 8.24 12.59 -0.59
C SER A 93 7.18 12.38 0.51
N GLY A 94 6.51 11.24 0.45
CA GLY A 94 5.59 10.81 1.50
C GLY A 94 6.27 9.86 2.49
N LEU A 95 5.46 9.29 3.37
CA LEU A 95 5.88 8.39 4.43
C LEU A 95 5.15 7.05 4.33
N ILE A 96 5.87 5.98 4.63
CA ILE A 96 5.34 4.62 4.71
C ILE A 96 5.67 4.08 6.11
N ARG A 97 4.64 3.66 6.84
CA ARG A 97 4.77 2.89 8.07
C ARG A 97 4.48 1.44 7.73
N SER A 98 5.35 0.53 8.15
CA SER A 98 5.21 -0.92 7.95
C SER A 98 5.06 -1.58 9.31
N GLU A 99 4.01 -2.37 9.49
CA GLU A 99 3.67 -3.05 10.74
C GLU A 99 3.27 -4.50 10.49
N GLY A 100 4.07 -5.44 10.97
CA GLY A 100 3.79 -6.87 10.81
C GLY A 100 3.84 -7.38 9.36
N ASP A 101 4.35 -6.59 8.40
CA ASP A 101 4.59 -7.05 7.03
C ASP A 101 5.71 -8.09 6.97
N VAL A 102 5.60 -9.05 6.05
CA VAL A 102 6.65 -10.05 5.78
C VAL A 102 7.27 -9.81 4.41
N PHE A 103 8.61 -9.82 4.37
CA PHE A 103 9.41 -9.58 3.18
C PHE A 103 10.16 -10.86 2.79
N LEU A 104 9.70 -11.52 1.72
CA LEU A 104 10.22 -12.80 1.24
C LEU A 104 11.15 -12.63 0.04
N ASN A 105 11.98 -13.64 -0.22
CA ASN A 105 12.91 -13.70 -1.36
C ASN A 105 13.85 -12.49 -1.44
N GLY A 106 14.29 -11.98 -0.29
CA GLY A 106 15.18 -10.82 -0.22
C GLY A 106 14.50 -9.50 -0.60
N ALA A 107 13.18 -9.39 -0.50
CA ALA A 107 12.47 -8.13 -0.59
C ALA A 107 13.02 -7.11 0.44
N GLN A 108 13.26 -5.88 -0.01
CA GLN A 108 13.89 -4.81 0.75
C GLN A 108 12.90 -3.69 0.99
N ALA A 109 12.58 -3.40 2.24
CA ALA A 109 11.64 -2.34 2.60
C ALA A 109 12.25 -0.92 2.42
N CYS A 110 13.55 -0.72 2.68
CA CYS A 110 14.22 0.59 2.61
C CYS A 110 13.35 1.74 3.16
N LEU A 111 12.90 1.63 4.41
CA LEU A 111 12.10 2.66 5.07
C LEU A 111 12.95 3.93 5.26
N LEU A 112 12.37 5.10 4.99
CA LEU A 112 13.00 6.37 5.33
C LEU A 112 13.05 6.49 6.86
N THR A 113 14.25 6.41 7.43
CA THR A 113 14.51 6.70 8.84
C THR A 113 14.75 8.21 8.98
N GLY A 114 13.69 8.99 9.21
CA GLY A 114 13.74 10.45 9.33
C GLY A 114 13.42 10.95 10.74
N VAL A 115 14.38 11.64 11.35
CA VAL A 115 14.28 12.36 12.62
C VAL A 115 13.27 13.51 12.49
N GLY A 116 12.11 13.42 13.15
CA GLY A 116 11.17 14.55 13.26
C GLY A 116 9.70 14.14 13.23
N LYS A 117 8.85 14.97 13.84
CA LYS A 117 7.41 14.83 14.19
C LYS A 117 6.42 14.43 13.06
N GLU A 118 6.84 13.96 11.90
CA GLU A 118 5.89 13.52 10.86
C GLU A 118 5.53 12.04 11.06
N TRP A 119 4.29 11.81 11.49
CA TRP A 119 3.74 10.47 11.71
C TRP A 119 2.78 10.13 10.57
N VAL A 120 2.84 8.89 10.09
CA VAL A 120 1.78 8.32 9.24
C VAL A 120 0.52 8.20 10.07
N PHE A 121 -0.63 8.59 9.52
CA PHE A 121 -1.95 8.36 10.14
C PHE A 121 -2.12 6.91 10.63
N HIS A 122 -2.90 6.71 11.67
CA HIS A 122 -3.32 5.38 12.08
C HIS A 122 -4.74 5.09 11.56
N PRO A 123 -5.02 3.89 11.01
CA PRO A 123 -6.37 3.54 10.52
C PRO A 123 -7.49 3.73 11.55
N SER A 124 -7.19 3.57 12.85
CA SER A 124 -8.15 3.77 13.94
C SER A 124 -8.66 5.20 14.09
N GLU A 125 -8.03 6.18 13.45
CA GLU A 125 -8.55 7.55 13.35
C GLU A 125 -9.84 7.62 12.51
N TYR A 126 -10.10 6.62 11.65
CA TYR A 126 -11.20 6.61 10.70
C TYR A 126 -12.21 5.48 10.92
N TYR A 127 -11.75 4.32 11.40
CA TYR A 127 -12.64 3.19 11.71
C TYR A 127 -12.12 2.42 12.94
N PRO A 128 -13.01 2.03 13.87
CA PRO A 128 -12.60 1.47 15.16
C PRO A 128 -12.01 0.06 15.05
N THR A 129 -12.40 -0.71 14.03
CA THR A 129 -12.01 -2.11 13.86
C THR A 129 -11.89 -2.47 12.39
N TRP A 130 -11.00 -3.41 12.06
CA TRP A 130 -10.88 -4.04 10.75
C TRP A 130 -10.42 -5.49 10.91
N THR A 131 -10.84 -6.38 10.02
CA THR A 131 -10.48 -7.80 10.07
C THR A 131 -9.18 -8.02 9.30
N TYR A 132 -8.12 -8.38 10.03
CA TYR A 132 -6.82 -8.74 9.46
C TYR A 132 -6.21 -9.89 10.29
N GLU A 133 -5.17 -10.51 9.76
CA GLU A 133 -4.48 -11.63 10.40
C GLU A 133 -2.97 -11.53 10.11
N ALA A 134 -2.15 -12.25 10.88
CA ALA A 134 -0.72 -12.26 10.65
C ALA A 134 -0.38 -12.93 9.31
N PRO A 135 0.64 -12.47 8.57
CA PRO A 135 1.11 -13.13 7.36
C PRO A 135 1.44 -14.61 7.59
N SER A 136 0.87 -15.49 6.78
CA SER A 136 1.08 -16.93 6.83
C SER A 136 1.02 -17.55 5.44
N ASP A 137 1.54 -18.79 5.30
CA ASP A 137 1.39 -19.53 4.04
C ASP A 137 -0.08 -19.83 3.72
N SER A 138 -0.92 -20.05 4.75
CA SER A 138 -2.36 -20.20 4.57
C SER A 138 -3.01 -18.94 4.01
N LEU A 139 -2.67 -17.75 4.54
CA LEU A 139 -3.15 -16.49 3.98
C LEU A 139 -2.69 -16.30 2.53
N LYS A 140 -1.44 -16.67 2.19
CA LYS A 140 -0.96 -16.63 0.80
C LYS A 140 -1.84 -17.49 -0.12
N GLU A 141 -2.07 -18.76 0.25
CA GLU A 141 -2.88 -19.68 -0.53
C GLU A 141 -4.32 -19.17 -0.70
N ILE A 142 -4.93 -18.67 0.38
CA ILE A 142 -6.27 -18.07 0.34
C ILE A 142 -6.30 -16.89 -0.63
N LEU A 143 -5.34 -15.98 -0.56
CA LEU A 143 -5.29 -14.82 -1.46
C LEU A 143 -5.08 -15.23 -2.92
N GLN A 144 -4.32 -16.29 -3.19
CA GLN A 144 -4.13 -16.78 -4.56
C GLN A 144 -5.40 -17.42 -5.14
N ILE A 145 -6.20 -18.11 -4.30
CA ILE A 145 -7.39 -18.84 -4.73
C ILE A 145 -8.63 -17.94 -4.77
N CYS A 146 -8.81 -17.08 -3.76
CA CYS A 146 -10.06 -16.38 -3.50
C CYS A 146 -10.10 -14.95 -4.07
N THR A 147 -8.98 -14.41 -4.56
CA THR A 147 -8.98 -13.07 -5.18
C THR A 147 -9.38 -13.13 -6.65
N GLY A 148 -9.80 -11.98 -7.18
CA GLY A 148 -10.28 -11.86 -8.54
C GLY A 148 -11.74 -12.29 -8.71
N TRP A 149 -12.19 -12.32 -9.97
CA TRP A 149 -13.54 -12.76 -10.27
C TRP A 149 -13.66 -14.27 -10.09
N GLN A 150 -14.75 -14.69 -9.45
CA GLN A 150 -15.08 -16.10 -9.24
C GLN A 150 -16.50 -16.37 -9.74
N PRO A 151 -16.78 -17.55 -10.33
CA PRO A 151 -18.12 -17.94 -10.78
C PRO A 151 -19.00 -18.39 -9.59
N LEU A 152 -19.01 -17.63 -8.50
CA LEU A 152 -19.84 -17.91 -7.32
C LEU A 152 -21.22 -17.30 -7.51
N ARG A 153 -22.26 -18.08 -7.16
CA ARG A 153 -23.63 -17.53 -7.07
C ARG A 153 -23.65 -16.45 -5.99
N ARG A 154 -24.29 -15.33 -6.28
CA ARG A 154 -24.54 -14.30 -5.26
C ARG A 154 -25.30 -14.95 -4.09
N PRO A 155 -24.92 -14.68 -2.83
CA PRO A 155 -25.73 -15.08 -1.69
C PRO A 155 -27.18 -14.59 -1.87
N ALA A 156 -28.15 -15.36 -1.38
CA ALA A 156 -29.51 -14.87 -1.30
C ALA A 156 -29.52 -13.60 -0.43
N GLU A 157 -30.21 -12.55 -0.88
CA GLU A 157 -30.38 -11.36 -0.06
C GLU A 157 -31.09 -11.77 1.24
N MET A 158 -30.46 -11.47 2.38
CA MET A 158 -31.12 -11.62 3.66
C MET A 158 -32.05 -10.42 3.83
N ILE A 159 -33.36 -10.67 3.79
CA ILE A 159 -34.43 -9.69 4.10
C ILE A 159 -34.55 -9.53 5.60
#